data_AF-A0A9D8D3A6-F1
#
_entry.id   AF-A0A9D8D3A6-F1
#
_cell.length_a   1.000
_cell.length_b   1.000
_cell.length_c   1.000
_cell.angle_alpha   90.00
_cell.angle_beta   90.00
_cell.angle_gamma   90.00
#
_symmetry.space_group_name_H-M   'P 1'
#
loop_
_entity.id
_entity.type
_entity.pdbx_description
1 polymer ?
#
loop_
_entity_poly.entity_id
_entity_poly.type
_entity_poly.pdbx_seq_one_letter_code
_entity_poly.pdbx_strand_id
1 'polypeptide(L)' 'MRITGAVRLALDTNVLISGLLWHGPPHELLDLVRAGRFTIVSSMSLVREFETVVHRRKFRSTLNRS' A
#
# COMPACT_ATOMS: atom_id res chain seq x y z
N MET A 1 15.66 2.94 18.66
CA MET A 1 15.34 3.56 17.36
C MET A 1 14.39 4.73 17.61
N ARG A 2 14.89 5.97 17.65
CA ARG A 2 14.07 7.18 17.86
C ARG A 2 13.45 7.56 16.52
N ILE A 3 12.12 7.49 16.39
CA ILE A 3 11.41 8.05 15.24
C ILE A 3 11.18 9.53 15.54
N THR A 4 12.09 10.40 15.11
CA THR A 4 11.91 11.85 15.16
C THR A 4 12.09 12.37 13.74
N GLY A 5 10.97 12.66 13.05
CA GLY A 5 10.97 13.36 11.75
C GLY A 5 10.57 12.58 10.49
N ALA A 6 10.12 11.32 10.57
CA ALA A 6 9.65 10.60 9.37
C ALA A 6 8.19 10.98 9.02
N VAL A 7 7.95 11.42 7.78
CA VAL A 7 6.58 11.69 7.28
C VAL A 7 5.81 10.37 7.28
N ARG A 8 4.63 10.39 7.93
CA ARG A 8 3.75 9.22 8.08
C ARG A 8 2.63 9.30 7.06
N LEU A 9 2.42 8.21 6.33
CA LEU A 9 1.42 8.13 5.27
C LEU A 9 0.30 7.20 5.67
N ALA A 10 -0.94 7.70 5.72
CA ALA A 10 -2.13 6.86 5.67
C ALA A 10 -2.56 6.78 4.20
N LEU A 11 -2.41 5.60 3.60
CA LEU A 11 -2.79 5.38 2.21
C LEU A 11 -4.23 4.87 2.14
N ASP A 12 -5.00 5.41 1.20
CA ASP A 12 -6.28 4.83 0.81
C ASP A 12 -6.06 3.41 0.27
N THR A 13 -7.04 2.53 0.49
CA THR A 13 -7.00 1.14 0.03
C THR A 13 -6.76 1.05 -1.49
N ASN A 14 -7.33 1.94 -2.29
CA ASN A 14 -7.13 1.94 -3.75
C ASN A 14 -5.71 2.35 -4.13
N VAL A 15 -5.09 3.29 -3.41
CA VAL A 15 -3.69 3.71 -3.66
C VAL A 15 -2.74 2.57 -3.31
N LEU A 16 -2.95 1.93 -2.16
CA LEU A 16 -2.13 0.78 -1.73
C LEU A 16 -2.25 -0.39 -2.71
N ILE A 17 -3.47 -0.77 -3.10
CA ILE A 17 -3.71 -1.82 -4.10
C ILE A 17 -3.08 -1.45 -5.44
N SER A 18 -3.21 -0.20 -5.89
CA SER A 18 -2.63 0.23 -7.16
C SER A 18 -1.11 0.12 -7.17
N GLY A 19 -0.45 0.54 -6.08
CA GLY A 19 1.00 0.48 -5.97
C GLY A 19 1.56 -0.93 -5.81
N LEU A 20 0.76 -1.86 -5.25
CA LEU A 20 1.15 -3.27 -5.12
C LEU A 20 1.01 -4.06 -6.43
N LEU A 21 0.06 -3.70 -7.29
CA LEU A 21 -0.34 -4.53 -8.43
C LEU A 21 0.07 -3.98 -9.81
N TRP A 22 0.38 -2.69 -9.93
CA TRP A 22 0.79 -2.08 -11.19
C TRP A 22 1.92 -1.07 -10.99
N HIS A 23 2.66 -0.78 -12.05
CA HIS A 23 3.63 0.31 -12.06
C HIS A 23 2.95 1.68 -12.25
N GLY A 24 3.62 2.74 -11.79
CA GLY A 24 3.14 4.12 -11.86
C GLY A 24 3.32 4.87 -10.53
N PRO A 25 2.75 6.08 -10.39
CA PRO A 25 2.96 6.92 -9.20
C PRO A 25 2.65 6.24 -7.85
N PRO A 26 1.59 5.40 -7.71
CA PRO A 26 1.37 4.64 -6.49
C PRO A 26 2.48 3.62 -6.18
N HIS A 27 3.10 3.01 -7.19
CA HIS A 27 4.22 2.07 -7.01
C HIS A 27 5.49 2.81 -6.59
N GLU A 28 5.80 3.93 -7.25
CA GLU A 28 6.93 4.80 -6.90
C GLU A 28 6.83 5.28 -5.43
N LEU A 29 5.61 5.57 -4.96
CA LEU A 29 5.37 5.89 -3.55
C LEU A 29 5.78 4.74 -2.61
N LEU A 30 5.47 3.49 -2.98
CA LEU A 30 5.88 2.32 -2.20
C LEU A 30 7.40 2.12 -2.24
N ASP A 31 8.07 2.45 -3.35
CA ASP A 31 9.54 2.41 -3.42
C ASP A 31 10.18 3.44 -2.48
N LEU A 32 9.59 4.64 -2.35
CA LEU A 32 10.04 5.63 -1.38
C LEU A 32 9.83 5.17 0.07
N VAL A 33 8.73 4.46 0.35
CA VAL A 33 8.50 3.81 1.66
C VAL A 33 9.57 2.74 1.91
N ARG A 34 9.85 1.87 0.94
CA ARG A 34 10.90 0.83 1.03
C ARG A 34 12.28 1.43 1.24
N ALA A 35 12.56 2.58 0.63
CA ALA A 35 13.79 3.35 0.83
C ALA A 35 13.85 4.10 2.18
N GLY A 36 12.86 3.92 3.06
CA GLY A 36 12.82 4.53 4.39
C GLY A 36 12.50 6.02 4.41
N ARG A 37 12.05 6.60 3.28
CA ARG A 37 11.68 8.02 3.20
C ARG A 37 10.36 8.32 3.90
N PHE A 38 9.48 7.33 3.96
CA PHE A 38 8.16 7.42 4.55
C PHE A 38 7.86 6.20 5.42
N THR A 39 6.96 6.36 6.38
CA THR A 39 6.39 5.24 7.14
C THR A 39 4.90 5.14 6.86
N ILE A 40 4.46 4.01 6.31
CA ILE A 40 3.02 3.74 6.18
C ILE A 40 2.45 3.47 7.58
N VAL A 41 1.34 4.14 7.88
CA VAL A 41 0.49 3.88 9.04
C VAL A 41 -0.88 3.46 8.56
N SER A 42 -1.53 2.60 9.32
CA SER A 42 -2.88 2.13 8.99
C SER A 42 -3.71 1.97 10.26
N SER A 43 -5.03 1.99 10.10
CA SER A 43 -5.99 1.62 11.13
C SER A 43 -6.51 0.20 10.86
N MET A 44 -7.07 -0.44 11.89
CA MET A 44 -7.70 -1.75 11.70
C MET A 44 -8.88 -1.72 10.72
N SER A 45 -9.55 -0.58 10.54
CA SER A 45 -10.62 -0.45 9.54
C SER A 45 -10.07 -0.49 8.11
N LEU A 46 -8.97 0.22 7.83
CA LEU A 46 -8.31 0.19 6.52
C LEU A 46 -7.71 -1.18 6.21
N VAL A 47 -7.14 -1.86 7.21
CA VAL A 47 -6.63 -3.24 7.03
C VAL A 47 -7.75 -4.20 6.64
N ARG A 48 -8.92 -4.14 7.29
CA ARG A 48 -10.08 -4.98 6.94
C ARG A 48 -10.64 -4.66 5.55
N GLU A 49 -10.67 -3.38 5.19
CA GLU A 49 -11.07 -2.98 3.84
C GLU A 49 -10.09 -3.54 2.80
N PHE A 50 -8.79 -3.40 3.03
CA PHE A 50 -7.76 -3.95 2.16
C PHE A 50 -7.90 -5.47 1.97
N GLU A 51 -8.08 -6.21 3.07
CA GLU A 51 -8.35 -7.66 3.03
C GLU A 51 -9.59 -7.98 2.19
N THR A 52 -10.66 -7.20 2.32
CA THR A 52 -11.86 -7.39 1.51
C THR A 52 -11.61 -7.09 0.03
N VAL A 53 -10.86 -6.02 -0.25
CA VAL A 53 -10.62 -5.52 -1.61
C VAL A 53 -9.68 -6.45 -2.37
N VAL A 54 -8.61 -6.97 -1.76
CA VAL A 54 -7.63 -7.84 -2.43
C VAL A 54 -8.26 -9.16 -2.91
N HIS A 55 -9.30 -9.65 -2.23
CA HIS A 55 -10.02 -10.87 -2.61
C HIS A 55 -11.07 -10.67 -3.73
N ARG A 56 -11.31 -9.43 -4.19
CA ARG A 56 -12.26 -9.16 -5.27
C ARG A 56 -11.83 -9.85 -6.56
N ARG A 57 -12.79 -10.46 -7.27
CA ARG A 57 -12.54 -11.25 -8.49
C ARG A 57 -11.68 -10.54 -9.54
N LYS A 58 -11.85 -9.22 -9.70
CA LYS A 58 -11.11 -8.40 -10.66
C LYS A 58 -9.59 -8.36 -10.44
N PHE A 59 -9.09 -8.68 -9.25
CA PHE A 59 -7.65 -8.67 -8.95
C PHE A 59 -7.00 -10.06 -8.96
N ARG A 60 -7.79 -11.14 -9.02
CA ARG A 60 -7.28 -12.52 -8.98
C ARG A 60 -6.26 -12.80 -10.08
N SER A 61 -6.54 -12.33 -11.30
CA SER A 61 -5.65 -12.58 -12.44
C SER A 61 -4.30 -11.88 -12.30
N THR A 62 -4.24 -10.71 -11.66
CA THR A 62 -2.98 -9.97 -11.42
C THR A 62 -2.20 -10.59 -10.27
N LEU A 63 -2.89 -10.91 -9.16
CA LEU A 63 -2.28 -11.54 -7.98
C LEU A 63 -1.69 -12.92 -8.27
N ASN A 64 -2.32 -13.69 -9.16
CA ASN A 64 -1.81 -15.01 -9.56
C ASN A 64 -0.59 -14.94 -10.52
N ARG A 65 -0.20 -13.74 -10.96
CA ARG A 65 0.96 -13.51 -11.87
C ARG A 65 2.19 -12.95 -11.14
N SER A 66 2.04 -12.58 -9.87
CA SER A 66 3.08 -11.95 -9.04
C SER A 66 3.97 -12.98 -8.35
#